data_AF-A0A1J3IZ35-F1
#
_entry.id   AF-A0A1J3IZ35-F1
#
_cell.length_a   1.000
_cell.length_b   1.000
_cell.length_c   1.000
_cell.angle_alpha   90.00
_cell.angle_beta   90.00
_cell.angle_gamma   90.00
#
_symmetry.space_group_name_H-M   'P 1'
#
loop_
_entity.id
_entity.type
_entity.pdbx_description
1 polymer ?
#
loop_
_entity_poly.entity_id
_entity_poly.type
_entity_poly.pdbx_seq_one_letter_code
_entity_poly.pdbx_strand_id
1 'polypeptide(L)'
;AHSYSRAKVKFNVNRVDNMVIQAIFLLDTLDKDINSFAMRVREWYSWHFPELVKIVNDNYLYARVSKIIEDKSKLSEEHIPMLTEVVGDEDKAREVVEAGKASMGQDLSPIDLINVQTFAQKVMDLADYRKKLYDYLVAKMGDIAPNLAALIGDMVGARLISHAGSLTNLAKCPSSTLQILGAEKALFRALKTRGNTPKYGLIFHSSFIGRASAKNKGRIARYLANKCSIASRIDCFADGSTTAFGEKLREQVEERLDFYDKGVAPRKNVDVMRQVIENLEKKDEAMTDASEEKKEKKEKRKIEENVDNEKSEKKKKKKSKATDDSQTKKKKKKTKTEDDE
;
A
#
# COMPACT_ATOMS: atom_id res chain seq x y z
N ALA A 1 -20.82 -0.93 27.25
CA ALA A 1 -19.95 -2.13 27.32
C ALA A 1 -18.79 -2.07 26.30
N HIS A 2 -19.05 -2.02 24.99
CA HIS A 2 -17.98 -2.08 23.97
C HIS A 2 -16.92 -0.97 24.05
N SER A 3 -17.31 0.28 24.34
CA SER A 3 -16.35 1.40 24.51
C SER A 3 -15.40 1.17 25.70
N TYR A 4 -15.93 0.74 26.84
CA TYR A 4 -15.14 0.42 28.04
C TYR A 4 -14.13 -0.71 27.78
N SER A 5 -14.55 -1.78 27.10
CA SER A 5 -13.64 -2.89 26.75
C SER A 5 -12.55 -2.45 25.77
N ARG A 6 -12.86 -1.62 24.77
CA ARG A 6 -11.86 -1.08 23.83
C ARG A 6 -10.82 -0.21 24.53
N ALA A 7 -11.24 0.64 25.47
CA ALA A 7 -10.35 1.47 26.26
C ALA A 7 -9.41 0.62 27.14
N LYS A 8 -9.94 -0.41 27.81
CA LYS A 8 -9.13 -1.32 28.65
C LYS A 8 -8.13 -2.15 27.85
N VAL A 9 -8.49 -2.61 26.66
CA VAL A 9 -7.64 -3.47 25.82
C VAL A 9 -6.64 -2.65 24.99
N LYS A 10 -6.62 -1.30 25.11
CA LYS A 10 -5.87 -0.41 24.21
C LYS A 10 -6.08 -0.82 22.75
N PHE A 11 -7.34 -0.98 22.35
CA PHE A 11 -7.68 -1.45 21.00
C PHE A 11 -7.13 -0.45 19.97
N ASN A 12 -6.04 -0.84 19.29
CA ASN A 12 -5.36 0.02 18.35
C ASN A 12 -6.13 0.01 17.03
N VAL A 13 -6.79 1.13 16.71
CA VAL A 13 -7.56 1.31 15.47
C VAL A 13 -6.65 1.19 14.23
N ASN A 14 -5.34 1.44 14.37
CA ASN A 14 -4.38 1.29 13.28
C ASN A 14 -4.05 -0.18 12.97
N ARG A 15 -4.36 -1.13 13.87
CA ARG A 15 -4.18 -2.58 13.65
C ARG A 15 -5.42 -3.27 13.07
N VAL A 16 -6.35 -2.51 12.48
CA VAL A 16 -7.51 -3.09 11.80
C VAL A 16 -7.08 -3.68 10.46
N ASP A 17 -6.59 -4.91 10.53
CA ASP A 17 -6.19 -5.76 9.41
C ASP A 17 -7.35 -6.10 8.45
N ASN A 18 -8.60 -6.01 8.91
CA ASN A 18 -9.77 -6.24 8.07
C ASN A 18 -9.83 -5.31 6.85
N MET A 19 -9.39 -4.04 6.96
CA MET A 19 -9.38 -3.14 5.81
C MET A 19 -8.42 -3.60 4.71
N VAL A 20 -7.26 -4.16 5.09
CA VAL A 20 -6.29 -4.74 4.15
C VAL A 20 -6.87 -5.98 3.49
N ILE A 21 -7.58 -6.83 4.24
CA ILE A 21 -8.22 -8.04 3.72
C ILE A 21 -9.27 -7.70 2.66
N GLN A 22 -10.13 -6.71 2.94
CA GLN A 22 -11.14 -6.28 1.97
C GLN A 22 -10.51 -5.59 0.76
N ALA A 23 -9.49 -4.76 0.97
CA ALA A 23 -8.81 -4.06 -0.11
C ALA A 23 -8.14 -5.02 -1.10
N ILE A 24 -7.43 -6.06 -0.64
CA ILE A 24 -6.79 -7.02 -1.54
C ILE A 24 -7.81 -7.90 -2.26
N PHE A 25 -8.90 -8.31 -1.59
CA PHE A 25 -9.97 -9.07 -2.23
C PHE A 25 -10.67 -8.26 -3.33
N LEU A 26 -10.92 -6.97 -3.05
CA LEU A 26 -11.47 -6.04 -4.03
C LEU A 26 -10.51 -5.84 -5.21
N LEU A 27 -9.20 -5.69 -4.95
CA LEU A 27 -8.19 -5.54 -6.00
C LEU A 27 -8.14 -6.79 -6.90
N ASP A 28 -8.07 -8.00 -6.33
CA ASP A 28 -8.07 -9.26 -7.09
C ASP A 28 -9.39 -9.46 -7.90
N THR A 29 -10.50 -8.86 -7.45
CA THR A 29 -11.79 -8.87 -8.16
C THR A 29 -11.81 -7.85 -9.29
N LEU A 30 -11.37 -6.61 -9.01
CA LEU A 30 -11.22 -5.55 -10.01
C LEU A 30 -10.32 -5.98 -11.17
N ASP A 31 -9.24 -6.72 -10.92
CA ASP A 31 -8.36 -7.21 -11.99
C ASP A 31 -9.09 -8.11 -13.00
N LYS A 32 -9.97 -8.99 -12.49
CA LYS A 32 -10.78 -9.88 -13.34
C LYS A 32 -11.87 -9.10 -14.06
N ASP A 33 -12.53 -8.20 -13.35
CA ASP A 33 -13.64 -7.41 -13.88
C ASP A 33 -13.15 -6.41 -14.94
N ILE A 34 -12.03 -5.72 -14.72
CA ILE A 34 -11.40 -4.84 -15.71
C ILE A 34 -11.07 -5.62 -16.98
N ASN A 35 -10.49 -6.82 -16.86
CA ASN A 35 -10.20 -7.63 -18.04
C ASN A 35 -11.47 -8.09 -18.76
N SER A 36 -12.48 -8.55 -18.03
CA SER A 36 -13.76 -8.98 -18.58
C SER A 36 -14.49 -7.82 -19.28
N PHE A 37 -14.57 -6.66 -18.64
CA PHE A 37 -15.20 -5.47 -19.20
C PHE A 37 -14.42 -4.91 -20.38
N ALA A 38 -13.09 -4.91 -20.34
CA ALA A 38 -12.29 -4.45 -21.47
C ALA A 38 -12.41 -5.38 -22.68
N MET A 39 -12.50 -6.71 -22.48
CA MET A 39 -12.86 -7.64 -23.55
C MET A 39 -14.26 -7.35 -24.11
N ARG A 40 -15.21 -6.95 -23.26
CA ARG A 40 -16.57 -6.61 -23.70
C ARG A 40 -16.63 -5.28 -24.47
N VAL A 41 -15.86 -4.27 -24.07
CA VAL A 41 -15.66 -3.01 -24.84
C VAL A 41 -15.08 -3.35 -26.22
N ARG A 42 -14.08 -4.23 -26.25
CA ARG A 42 -13.43 -4.68 -27.48
C ARG A 42 -14.42 -5.35 -28.41
N GLU A 43 -15.20 -6.31 -27.94
CA GLU A 43 -16.23 -6.97 -28.76
C GLU A 43 -17.27 -5.98 -29.29
N TRP A 44 -17.75 -5.04 -28.46
CA TRP A 44 -18.79 -4.10 -28.86
C TRP A 44 -18.29 -3.09 -29.89
N TYR A 45 -17.09 -2.53 -29.69
CA TYR A 45 -16.50 -1.58 -30.61
C TYR A 45 -15.95 -2.24 -31.89
N SER A 46 -15.62 -3.54 -31.86
CA SER A 46 -15.19 -4.30 -33.05
C SER A 46 -16.25 -4.37 -34.14
N TRP A 47 -17.54 -4.21 -33.82
CA TRP A 47 -18.59 -4.13 -34.83
C TRP A 47 -18.48 -2.84 -35.68
N HIS A 48 -17.98 -1.77 -35.07
CA HIS A 48 -17.75 -0.48 -35.73
C HIS A 48 -16.37 -0.39 -36.36
N PHE A 49 -15.34 -0.89 -35.67
CA PHE A 49 -13.96 -0.83 -36.13
C PHE A 49 -13.19 -2.12 -35.80
N PRO A 50 -13.33 -3.16 -36.64
CA PRO A 50 -12.74 -4.48 -36.37
C PRO A 50 -11.21 -4.50 -36.50
N GLU A 51 -10.61 -3.63 -37.31
CA GLU A 51 -9.17 -3.60 -37.55
C GLU A 51 -8.37 -3.13 -36.31
N LEU A 52 -8.99 -2.30 -35.46
CA LEU A 52 -8.35 -1.77 -34.25
C LEU A 52 -7.90 -2.86 -33.27
N VAL A 53 -8.61 -3.99 -33.25
CA VAL A 53 -8.30 -5.18 -32.44
C VAL A 53 -6.92 -5.73 -32.79
N LYS A 54 -6.54 -5.68 -34.07
CA LYS A 54 -5.26 -6.23 -34.56
C LYS A 54 -4.09 -5.31 -34.25
N ILE A 55 -4.32 -4.00 -34.25
CA ILE A 55 -3.30 -2.98 -34.05
C ILE A 55 -3.01 -2.81 -32.55
N VAL A 56 -4.06 -2.76 -31.72
CA VAL A 56 -3.95 -2.54 -30.28
C VAL A 56 -4.21 -3.85 -29.52
N ASN A 57 -3.12 -4.46 -29.04
CA ASN A 57 -3.17 -5.70 -28.26
C ASN A 57 -3.53 -5.50 -26.79
N ASP A 58 -3.24 -4.33 -26.21
CA ASP A 58 -3.58 -4.04 -24.83
C ASP A 58 -5.04 -3.59 -24.71
N ASN A 59 -5.82 -4.34 -23.93
CA ASN A 59 -7.22 -4.09 -23.66
C ASN A 59 -7.46 -2.71 -23.00
N TYR A 60 -6.53 -2.24 -22.18
CA TYR A 60 -6.67 -0.93 -21.53
C TYR A 60 -6.40 0.23 -22.47
N LEU A 61 -5.35 0.13 -23.30
CA LEU A 61 -5.09 1.10 -24.36
C LEU A 61 -6.24 1.13 -25.37
N TYR A 62 -6.81 -0.03 -25.70
CA TYR A 62 -7.97 -0.12 -26.59
C TYR A 62 -9.16 0.72 -26.08
N ALA A 63 -9.51 0.61 -24.79
CA ALA A 63 -10.60 1.39 -24.20
C ALA A 63 -10.34 2.91 -24.21
N ARG A 64 -9.08 3.33 -24.11
CA ARG A 64 -8.68 4.74 -24.23
C ARG A 64 -8.79 5.24 -25.67
N VAL A 65 -8.31 4.43 -26.62
CA VAL A 65 -8.32 4.75 -28.05
C VAL A 65 -9.76 4.80 -28.59
N SER A 66 -10.61 3.84 -28.20
CA SER A 66 -12.03 3.84 -28.60
C SER A 66 -12.78 5.08 -28.12
N LYS A 67 -12.36 5.67 -26.99
CA LYS A 67 -12.93 6.93 -26.50
C LYS A 67 -12.49 8.13 -27.32
N ILE A 68 -11.24 8.17 -27.79
CA ILE A 68 -10.70 9.31 -28.55
C ILE A 68 -11.25 9.35 -29.97
N ILE A 69 -11.37 8.17 -30.59
CA ILE A 69 -11.81 8.06 -31.99
C ILE A 69 -13.28 8.43 -32.13
N GLU A 70 -14.11 8.07 -31.15
CA GLU A 70 -15.57 8.21 -31.19
C GLU A 70 -16.17 7.55 -32.45
N ASP A 71 -16.27 8.30 -33.55
CA ASP A 71 -16.76 7.89 -34.86
C ASP A 71 -15.63 7.70 -35.88
N LYS A 72 -15.67 6.61 -36.65
CA LYS A 72 -14.72 6.35 -37.75
C LYS A 72 -14.68 7.47 -38.80
N SER A 73 -15.79 8.19 -38.99
CA SER A 73 -15.94 9.24 -40.00
C SER A 73 -15.34 10.59 -39.56
N LYS A 74 -15.03 10.77 -38.27
CA LYS A 74 -14.33 11.96 -37.75
C LYS A 74 -12.81 11.76 -37.68
N LEU A 75 -12.32 10.60 -38.08
CA LEU A 75 -10.90 10.24 -37.97
C LEU A 75 -10.04 11.03 -38.97
N SER A 76 -9.48 12.16 -38.53
CA SER A 76 -8.56 13.02 -39.28
C SER A 76 -7.11 12.94 -38.75
N GLU A 77 -6.18 13.55 -39.48
CA GLU A 77 -4.77 13.68 -39.06
C GLU A 77 -4.61 14.48 -37.75
N GLU A 78 -5.63 15.22 -37.33
CA GLU A 78 -5.64 15.99 -36.08
C GLU A 78 -5.68 15.10 -34.83
N HIS A 79 -6.15 13.86 -34.96
CA HIS A 79 -6.16 12.89 -33.85
C HIS A 79 -4.84 12.11 -33.71
N ILE A 80 -3.92 12.21 -34.69
CA ILE A 80 -2.60 11.57 -34.64
C ILE A 80 -1.81 11.97 -33.38
N PRO A 81 -1.69 13.27 -33.00
CA PRO A 81 -0.98 13.64 -31.79
C PRO A 81 -1.61 13.07 -30.51
N MET A 82 -2.95 13.08 -30.39
CA MET A 82 -3.65 12.51 -29.21
C MET A 82 -3.52 10.98 -29.14
N LEU A 83 -3.56 10.30 -30.28
CA LEU A 83 -3.36 8.85 -30.36
C LEU A 83 -1.91 8.48 -30.06
N THR A 84 -0.95 9.29 -30.52
CA THR A 84 0.48 9.10 -30.23
C THR A 84 0.76 9.25 -28.73
N GLU A 85 0.12 10.21 -28.05
CA GLU A 85 0.27 10.39 -26.61
C GLU A 85 -0.24 9.18 -25.80
N VAL A 86 -1.29 8.50 -26.29
CA VAL A 86 -1.87 7.33 -25.62
C VAL A 86 -1.17 6.02 -25.98
N VAL A 87 -0.84 5.82 -27.26
CA VAL A 87 -0.26 4.57 -27.76
C VAL A 87 1.26 4.55 -27.58
N GLY A 88 1.91 5.72 -27.48
CA GLY A 88 3.36 5.87 -27.32
C GLY A 88 4.18 5.61 -28.59
N ASP A 89 3.54 5.12 -29.65
CA ASP A 89 4.14 4.82 -30.95
C ASP A 89 3.43 5.61 -32.05
N GLU A 90 4.17 6.48 -32.76
CA GLU A 90 3.66 7.24 -33.91
C GLU A 90 3.22 6.31 -35.06
N ASP A 91 3.94 5.22 -35.28
CA ASP A 91 3.68 4.27 -36.36
C ASP A 91 2.32 3.58 -36.18
N LYS A 92 1.99 3.15 -34.96
CA LYS A 92 0.68 2.55 -34.64
C LYS A 92 -0.44 3.57 -34.75
N ALA A 93 -0.21 4.82 -34.36
CA ALA A 93 -1.21 5.87 -34.49
C ALA A 93 -1.56 6.14 -35.98
N ARG A 94 -0.54 6.15 -36.86
CA ARG A 94 -0.77 6.25 -38.31
C ARG A 94 -1.48 5.03 -38.88
N GLU A 95 -1.08 3.83 -38.47
CA GLU A 95 -1.73 2.58 -38.89
C GLU A 95 -3.22 2.56 -38.48
N VAL A 96 -3.56 3.07 -37.30
CA VAL A 96 -4.97 3.21 -36.85
C VAL A 96 -5.74 4.18 -37.75
N VAL A 97 -5.14 5.30 -38.18
CA VAL A 97 -5.80 6.26 -39.06
C VAL A 97 -5.99 5.70 -40.48
N GLU A 98 -4.98 5.02 -41.02
CA GLU A 98 -5.09 4.33 -42.31
C GLU A 98 -6.11 3.20 -42.27
N ALA A 99 -6.09 2.38 -41.22
CA ALA A 99 -7.08 1.33 -41.01
C ALA A 99 -8.50 1.90 -40.82
N GLY A 100 -8.64 3.07 -40.19
CA GLY A 100 -9.93 3.74 -40.05
C GLY A 100 -10.50 4.19 -41.40
N LYS A 101 -9.65 4.71 -42.30
CA LYS A 101 -10.04 5.05 -43.69
C LYS A 101 -10.39 3.81 -44.52
N ALA A 102 -9.71 2.69 -44.28
CA ALA A 102 -9.92 1.42 -44.96
C ALA A 102 -10.91 0.47 -44.25
N SER A 103 -11.57 0.94 -43.18
CA SER A 103 -12.37 0.10 -42.28
C SER A 103 -13.59 -0.48 -42.99
N MET A 104 -13.79 -1.79 -42.79
CA MET A 104 -14.96 -2.51 -43.29
C MET A 104 -16.10 -2.58 -42.24
N GLY A 105 -15.94 -1.90 -41.11
CA GLY A 105 -16.91 -1.92 -40.02
C GLY A 105 -18.20 -1.14 -40.31
N GLN A 106 -19.28 -1.51 -39.62
CA GLN A 106 -20.61 -0.92 -39.82
C GLN A 106 -20.78 0.36 -39.01
N ASP A 107 -21.54 1.33 -39.53
CA ASP A 107 -21.90 2.52 -38.76
C ASP A 107 -22.90 2.15 -37.65
N LEU A 108 -22.52 2.46 -36.41
CA LEU A 108 -23.39 2.29 -35.25
C LEU A 108 -24.35 3.48 -35.14
N SER A 109 -25.50 3.24 -34.51
CA SER A 109 -26.39 4.34 -34.11
C SER A 109 -25.66 5.26 -33.12
N PRO A 110 -25.88 6.59 -33.17
CA PRO A 110 -25.28 7.51 -32.21
C PRO A 110 -25.63 7.18 -30.76
N ILE A 111 -26.80 6.58 -30.50
CA ILE A 111 -27.21 6.13 -29.16
C ILE A 111 -26.32 4.96 -28.69
N ASP A 112 -26.05 4.01 -29.57
CA ASP A 112 -25.21 2.85 -29.25
C ASP A 112 -23.75 3.28 -29.03
N LEU A 113 -23.28 4.24 -29.83
CA LEU A 113 -21.94 4.78 -29.70
C LEU A 113 -21.72 5.51 -28.37
N ILE A 114 -22.70 6.31 -27.92
CA ILE A 114 -22.67 6.94 -26.59
C ILE A 114 -22.61 5.88 -25.47
N ASN A 115 -23.34 4.77 -25.61
CA ASN A 115 -23.31 3.69 -24.63
C ASN A 115 -21.94 2.99 -24.60
N VAL A 116 -21.33 2.73 -25.76
CA VAL A 116 -19.98 2.14 -25.87
C VAL A 116 -18.94 3.08 -25.24
N GLN A 117 -19.00 4.38 -25.54
CA GLN A 117 -18.11 5.38 -24.96
C GLN A 117 -18.27 5.48 -23.44
N THR A 118 -19.51 5.51 -22.96
CA THR A 118 -19.79 5.55 -21.52
C THR A 118 -19.23 4.31 -20.85
N PHE A 119 -19.40 3.14 -21.45
CA PHE A 119 -18.86 1.89 -20.92
C PHE A 119 -17.32 1.89 -20.92
N ALA A 120 -16.68 2.34 -22.00
CA ALA A 120 -15.23 2.51 -22.07
C ALA A 120 -14.71 3.48 -20.97
N GLN A 121 -15.42 4.59 -20.74
CA GLN A 121 -15.10 5.52 -19.65
C GLN A 121 -15.18 4.83 -18.28
N LYS A 122 -16.23 4.03 -18.03
CA LYS A 122 -16.34 3.28 -16.77
C LYS A 122 -15.19 2.29 -16.58
N VAL A 123 -14.73 1.63 -17.64
CA VAL A 123 -13.55 0.75 -17.57
C VAL A 123 -12.29 1.56 -17.23
N MET A 124 -12.12 2.75 -17.81
CA MET A 124 -11.01 3.65 -17.46
C MET A 124 -11.07 4.09 -15.99
N ASP A 125 -12.24 4.52 -15.52
CA ASP A 125 -12.46 4.93 -14.13
C ASP A 125 -12.13 3.79 -13.15
N LEU A 126 -12.53 2.56 -13.47
CA LEU A 126 -12.22 1.37 -12.67
C LEU A 126 -10.72 1.08 -12.63
N ALA A 127 -10.01 1.24 -13.74
CA ALA A 127 -8.57 1.05 -13.79
C ALA A 127 -7.81 2.12 -12.98
N ASP A 128 -8.28 3.37 -12.98
CA ASP A 128 -7.69 4.41 -12.15
C ASP A 128 -8.04 4.23 -10.67
N TYR A 129 -9.25 3.77 -10.37
CA TYR A 129 -9.62 3.36 -9.01
C TYR A 129 -8.75 2.20 -8.51
N ARG A 130 -8.45 1.22 -9.35
CA ARG A 130 -7.52 0.11 -9.04
C ARG A 130 -6.14 0.63 -8.64
N LYS A 131 -5.58 1.61 -9.35
CA LYS A 131 -4.30 2.24 -8.98
C LYS A 131 -4.37 2.94 -7.62
N LYS A 132 -5.42 3.75 -7.40
CA LYS A 132 -5.65 4.40 -6.10
C LYS A 132 -5.79 3.40 -4.95
N LEU A 133 -6.46 2.28 -5.19
CA LEU A 133 -6.64 1.22 -4.20
C LEU A 133 -5.32 0.49 -3.90
N TYR A 134 -4.45 0.32 -4.91
CA TYR A 134 -3.10 -0.21 -4.73
C TYR A 134 -2.26 0.72 -3.84
N ASP A 135 -2.25 2.02 -4.11
CA ASP A 135 -1.49 2.99 -3.30
C ASP A 135 -2.01 3.03 -1.85
N TYR A 136 -3.34 2.96 -1.68
CA TYR A 136 -3.98 2.83 -0.37
C TYR A 136 -3.54 1.55 0.36
N LEU A 137 -3.48 0.41 -0.34
CA LEU A 137 -3.04 -0.86 0.23
C LEU A 137 -1.59 -0.78 0.70
N VAL A 138 -0.69 -0.19 -0.09
CA VAL A 138 0.73 0.00 0.28
C VAL A 138 0.86 0.85 1.53
N ALA A 139 0.18 1.99 1.59
CA ALA A 139 0.21 2.86 2.77
C ALA A 139 -0.31 2.12 4.02
N LYS A 140 -1.42 1.39 3.91
CA LYS A 140 -1.99 0.63 5.03
C LYS A 140 -1.16 -0.58 5.44
N MET A 141 -0.50 -1.23 4.49
CA MET A 141 0.41 -2.33 4.82
C MET A 141 1.64 -1.84 5.58
N GLY A 142 2.16 -0.66 5.24
CA GLY A 142 3.24 -0.01 5.99
C GLY A 142 2.87 0.26 7.46
N ASP A 143 1.61 0.62 7.72
CA ASP A 143 1.11 0.84 9.09
C ASP A 143 0.93 -0.47 9.88
N ILE A 144 0.43 -1.52 9.21
CA ILE A 144 -0.02 -2.76 9.87
C ILE A 144 1.09 -3.81 9.97
N ALA A 145 1.82 -4.05 8.89
CA ALA A 145 2.82 -5.12 8.79
C ALA A 145 4.06 -4.66 7.98
N PRO A 146 4.83 -3.70 8.51
CA PRO A 146 6.01 -3.16 7.83
C PRO A 146 7.12 -4.20 7.60
N ASN A 147 7.31 -5.17 8.52
CA ASN A 147 8.37 -6.17 8.35
C ASN A 147 8.01 -7.20 7.30
N LEU A 148 6.75 -7.65 7.27
CA LEU A 148 6.26 -8.56 6.24
C LEU A 148 6.30 -7.91 4.85
N ALA A 149 5.93 -6.63 4.75
CA ALA A 149 6.02 -5.83 3.53
C ALA A 149 7.47 -5.71 3.04
N ALA A 150 8.42 -5.35 3.91
CA ALA A 150 9.83 -5.25 3.54
C ALA A 150 10.42 -6.58 3.04
N LEU A 151 9.96 -7.70 3.62
CA LEU A 151 10.46 -9.03 3.29
C LEU A 151 9.95 -9.58 1.95
N ILE A 152 8.63 -9.55 1.68
CA ILE A 152 8.03 -10.24 0.51
C ILE A 152 7.38 -9.26 -0.48
N GLY A 153 7.14 -8.01 -0.06
CA GLY A 153 6.36 -7.00 -0.78
C GLY A 153 4.90 -6.95 -0.32
N ASP A 154 4.28 -5.78 -0.51
CA ASP A 154 2.96 -5.45 0.03
C ASP A 154 1.84 -6.35 -0.51
N MET A 155 1.86 -6.62 -1.82
CA MET A 155 0.81 -7.43 -2.48
C MET A 155 0.80 -8.88 -2.00
N VAL A 156 1.97 -9.50 -1.89
CA VAL A 156 2.08 -10.90 -1.45
C VAL A 156 1.79 -10.99 0.05
N GLY A 157 2.27 -10.02 0.85
CA GLY A 157 1.93 -9.90 2.26
C GLY A 157 0.42 -9.77 2.50
N ALA A 158 -0.26 -8.88 1.76
CA ALA A 158 -1.69 -8.68 1.84
C ALA A 158 -2.47 -9.95 1.51
N ARG A 159 -2.06 -10.67 0.46
CA ARG A 159 -2.71 -11.92 0.06
C ARG A 159 -2.52 -13.02 1.10
N LEU A 160 -1.36 -13.08 1.77
CA LEU A 160 -1.12 -14.01 2.88
C LEU A 160 -2.02 -13.71 4.09
N ILE A 161 -2.15 -12.43 4.47
CA ILE A 161 -3.00 -12.00 5.58
C ILE A 161 -4.48 -12.31 5.26
N SER A 162 -4.93 -11.99 4.05
CA SER A 162 -6.29 -12.29 3.59
C SER A 162 -6.61 -13.77 3.60
N HIS A 163 -5.71 -14.63 3.10
CA HIS A 163 -5.94 -16.08 3.10
C HIS A 163 -5.90 -16.68 4.52
N ALA A 164 -5.14 -16.10 5.45
CA ALA A 164 -5.17 -16.49 6.86
C ALA A 164 -6.37 -15.91 7.64
N GLY A 165 -7.08 -14.93 7.06
CA GLY A 165 -8.23 -14.24 7.61
C GLY A 165 -7.92 -13.14 8.64
N SER A 166 -6.68 -13.05 9.13
CA SER A 166 -6.20 -11.99 10.02
C SER A 166 -4.67 -12.08 10.16
N LEU A 167 -4.01 -10.96 10.45
CA LEU A 167 -2.59 -10.94 10.79
C LEU A 167 -2.32 -11.77 12.05
N THR A 168 -3.24 -11.76 13.03
CA THR A 168 -3.12 -12.56 14.25
C THR A 168 -3.16 -14.06 13.95
N ASN A 169 -4.03 -14.48 13.03
CA ASN A 169 -4.11 -15.87 12.61
C ASN A 169 -2.84 -16.26 11.85
N LEU A 170 -2.35 -15.39 10.97
CA LEU A 170 -1.10 -15.60 10.24
C LEU A 170 0.11 -15.75 11.18
N ALA A 171 0.17 -14.99 12.27
CA ALA A 171 1.21 -15.10 13.29
C ALA A 171 1.16 -16.44 14.06
N LYS A 172 -0.06 -16.96 14.30
CA LYS A 172 -0.30 -18.25 14.96
C LYS A 172 -0.02 -19.45 14.04
N CYS A 173 -0.12 -19.28 12.72
CA CYS A 173 0.18 -20.34 11.78
C CYS A 173 1.63 -20.83 11.90
N PRO A 174 1.88 -22.14 11.79
CA PRO A 174 3.24 -22.66 11.66
C PRO A 174 3.80 -22.33 10.28
N SER A 175 5.13 -22.25 10.18
CA SER A 175 5.80 -21.89 8.92
C SER A 175 5.60 -22.92 7.81
N SER A 176 5.39 -24.20 8.15
CA SER A 176 5.05 -25.26 7.19
C SER A 176 3.70 -25.03 6.52
N THR A 177 2.71 -24.53 7.25
CA THR A 177 1.42 -24.14 6.68
C THR A 177 1.56 -22.89 5.84
N LEU A 178 2.34 -21.91 6.30
CA LEU A 178 2.64 -20.69 5.52
C LEU A 178 3.36 -20.98 4.19
N GLN A 179 4.12 -22.06 4.13
CA GLN A 179 4.76 -22.50 2.89
C GLN A 179 3.74 -22.86 1.79
N ILE A 180 2.63 -23.48 2.16
CA ILE A 180 1.63 -24.07 1.24
C ILE A 180 0.30 -23.31 1.22
N LEU A 181 0.21 -22.20 1.97
CA LEU A 181 -0.95 -21.31 2.02
C LEU A 181 -1.35 -20.88 0.61
N GLY A 182 -2.61 -21.15 0.22
CA GLY A 182 -3.15 -20.96 -1.14
C GLY A 182 -3.00 -22.13 -2.12
N ALA A 183 -2.24 -23.19 -1.77
CA ALA A 183 -2.16 -24.44 -2.54
C ALA A 183 -2.96 -25.60 -1.92
N GLU A 184 -3.88 -25.29 -1.00
CA GLU A 184 -4.61 -26.27 -0.19
C GLU A 184 -5.41 -27.27 -1.04
N LYS A 185 -6.08 -26.81 -2.10
CA LYS A 185 -6.82 -27.71 -3.00
C LYS A 185 -5.89 -28.75 -3.67
N ALA A 186 -4.70 -28.32 -4.09
CA ALA A 186 -3.72 -29.20 -4.69
C ALA A 186 -3.10 -30.15 -3.64
N LEU A 187 -2.89 -29.67 -2.41
CA LEU A 187 -2.42 -30.46 -1.29
C LEU A 187 -3.41 -31.58 -0.95
N PHE A 188 -4.69 -31.24 -0.77
CA PHE A 188 -5.73 -32.22 -0.44
C PHE A 188 -5.94 -33.24 -1.57
N ARG A 189 -5.86 -32.79 -2.82
CA ARG A 189 -5.89 -33.69 -3.98
C ARG A 189 -4.72 -34.68 -3.95
N ALA A 190 -3.50 -34.18 -3.74
CA ALA A 190 -2.30 -35.02 -3.66
C ALA A 190 -2.37 -36.01 -2.49
N LEU A 191 -2.89 -35.58 -1.34
CA LEU A 191 -3.09 -36.45 -0.18
C LEU A 191 -4.07 -37.59 -0.48
N LYS A 192 -5.17 -37.26 -1.18
CA LYS A 192 -6.21 -38.23 -1.58
C LYS A 192 -5.72 -39.23 -2.63
N THR A 193 -4.92 -38.77 -3.59
CA THR A 193 -4.37 -39.62 -4.66
C THR A 193 -3.01 -40.22 -4.33
N ARG A 194 -2.48 -40.00 -3.12
CA ARG A 194 -1.09 -40.31 -2.73
C ARG A 194 -0.04 -39.82 -3.74
N GLY A 195 -0.30 -38.66 -4.35
CA GLY A 195 0.58 -38.01 -5.32
C GLY A 195 1.58 -37.05 -4.67
N ASN A 196 2.38 -36.38 -5.50
CA ASN A 196 3.34 -35.38 -5.04
C ASN A 196 2.63 -34.16 -4.44
N THR A 197 3.00 -33.79 -3.22
CA THR A 197 2.48 -32.61 -2.55
C THR A 197 3.07 -31.31 -3.13
N PRO A 198 2.28 -30.22 -3.17
CA PRO A 198 2.78 -28.92 -3.61
C PRO A 198 3.86 -28.40 -2.65
N LYS A 199 4.90 -27.78 -3.21
CA LYS A 199 6.05 -27.26 -2.44
C LYS A 199 5.91 -25.79 -2.06
N TYR A 200 4.97 -25.07 -2.67
CA TYR A 200 4.76 -23.63 -2.48
C TYR A 200 3.31 -23.27 -2.77
N GLY A 201 2.81 -22.22 -2.11
CA GLY A 201 1.51 -21.60 -2.39
C GLY A 201 1.68 -20.15 -2.86
N LEU A 202 1.02 -19.20 -2.19
CA LEU A 202 1.01 -17.77 -2.54
C LEU A 202 2.40 -17.13 -2.55
N ILE A 203 3.29 -17.60 -1.67
CA ILE A 203 4.69 -17.14 -1.62
C ILE A 203 5.47 -17.42 -2.92
N PHE A 204 4.99 -18.28 -3.82
CA PHE A 204 5.61 -18.51 -5.12
C PHE A 204 5.74 -17.23 -5.96
N HIS A 205 4.81 -16.29 -5.80
CA HIS A 205 4.85 -15.00 -6.48
C HIS A 205 5.89 -14.02 -5.93
N SER A 206 6.66 -14.42 -4.90
CA SER A 206 7.78 -13.61 -4.42
C SER A 206 8.94 -13.61 -5.42
N SER A 207 9.60 -12.47 -5.54
CA SER A 207 10.78 -12.31 -6.42
C SER A 207 11.93 -13.25 -6.05
N PHE A 208 12.09 -13.59 -4.77
CA PHE A 208 13.12 -14.53 -4.29
C PHE A 208 12.97 -15.93 -4.89
N ILE A 209 11.74 -16.44 -4.98
CA ILE A 209 11.48 -17.78 -5.55
C ILE A 209 11.55 -17.74 -7.08
N GLY A 210 11.16 -16.62 -7.70
CA GLY A 210 11.30 -16.40 -9.14
C GLY A 210 12.76 -16.49 -9.61
N ARG A 211 13.68 -15.86 -8.87
CA ARG A 211 15.13 -15.84 -9.16
C ARG A 211 15.82 -17.19 -8.89
N ALA A 212 15.29 -18.00 -7.99
CA ALA A 212 15.91 -19.26 -7.59
C ALA A 212 15.89 -20.33 -8.70
N SER A 213 16.95 -21.13 -8.77
CA SER A 213 17.01 -22.29 -9.67
C SER A 213 15.93 -23.33 -9.35
N ALA A 214 15.39 -24.02 -10.37
CA ALA A 214 14.24 -24.92 -10.23
C ALA A 214 14.42 -26.01 -9.15
N LYS A 215 15.65 -26.52 -8.98
CA LYS A 215 15.99 -27.51 -7.94
C LYS A 215 15.92 -26.92 -6.52
N ASN A 216 16.29 -25.64 -6.36
CA ASN A 216 16.40 -24.97 -5.08
C ASN A 216 15.13 -24.22 -4.66
N LYS A 217 14.18 -23.98 -5.59
CA LYS A 217 12.90 -23.29 -5.31
C LYS A 217 12.18 -23.81 -4.06
N GLY A 218 12.08 -25.13 -3.88
CA GLY A 218 11.42 -25.70 -2.70
C GLY A 218 12.17 -25.50 -1.38
N ARG A 219 13.51 -25.46 -1.43
CA ARG A 219 14.36 -25.21 -0.24
C ARG A 219 14.26 -23.75 0.19
N ILE A 220 14.30 -22.84 -0.77
CA ILE A 220 14.16 -21.40 -0.55
C ILE A 220 12.75 -21.05 -0.09
N ALA A 221 11.70 -21.65 -0.69
CA ALA A 221 10.32 -21.46 -0.25
C ALA A 221 10.13 -21.76 1.24
N ARG A 222 10.72 -22.88 1.72
CA ARG A 222 10.68 -23.24 3.14
C ARG A 222 11.43 -22.23 4.01
N TYR A 223 12.62 -21.80 3.58
CA TYR A 223 13.42 -20.81 4.32
C TYR A 223 12.70 -19.46 4.39
N LEU A 224 12.14 -19.01 3.27
CA LEU A 224 11.34 -17.80 3.18
C LEU A 224 10.12 -17.90 4.10
N ALA A 225 9.35 -19.00 4.05
CA ALA A 225 8.19 -19.19 4.91
C ALA A 225 8.53 -19.11 6.41
N ASN A 226 9.67 -19.65 6.83
CA ASN A 226 10.17 -19.52 8.20
C ASN A 226 10.43 -18.04 8.56
N LYS A 227 11.08 -17.29 7.67
CA LYS A 227 11.37 -15.87 7.86
C LYS A 227 10.11 -15.00 7.88
N CYS A 228 9.13 -15.32 7.02
CA CYS A 228 7.84 -14.66 6.96
C CYS A 228 7.04 -14.89 8.25
N SER A 229 7.09 -16.11 8.81
CA SER A 229 6.43 -16.41 10.10
C SER A 229 7.06 -15.66 11.28
N ILE A 230 8.38 -15.40 11.23
CA ILE A 230 9.04 -14.55 12.23
C ILE A 230 8.60 -13.09 12.05
N ALA A 231 8.65 -12.57 10.82
CA ALA A 231 8.22 -11.20 10.52
C ALA A 231 6.76 -10.96 10.92
N SER A 232 5.83 -11.87 10.59
CA SER A 232 4.41 -11.72 10.93
C SER A 232 4.15 -11.75 12.43
N ARG A 233 4.93 -12.50 13.22
CA ARG A 233 4.83 -12.51 14.69
C ARG A 233 5.36 -11.22 15.29
N ILE A 234 6.45 -10.68 14.75
CA ILE A 234 6.98 -9.39 15.17
C ILE A 234 5.94 -8.30 14.89
N ASP A 235 5.41 -8.24 13.66
CA ASP A 235 4.41 -7.24 13.28
C ASP A 235 3.12 -7.34 14.13
N CYS A 236 2.69 -8.55 14.50
CA CYS A 236 1.48 -8.74 15.29
C CYS A 236 1.64 -8.38 16.78
N PHE A 237 2.78 -8.72 17.39
CA PHE A 237 2.96 -8.67 18.84
C PHE A 237 3.93 -7.60 19.34
N ALA A 238 4.78 -7.02 18.49
CA ALA A 238 5.66 -5.93 18.90
C ALA A 238 4.85 -4.67 19.17
N ASP A 239 5.20 -3.91 20.21
CA ASP A 239 4.52 -2.66 20.55
C ASP A 239 4.92 -1.49 19.62
N GLY A 240 6.12 -1.54 19.04
CA GLY A 240 6.61 -0.57 18.05
C GLY A 240 6.67 -1.15 16.63
N SER A 241 6.13 -0.40 15.66
CA SER A 241 6.29 -0.69 14.24
C SER A 241 7.67 -0.25 13.77
N THR A 242 8.57 -1.20 13.53
CA THR A 242 9.90 -0.95 12.96
C THR A 242 10.05 -1.74 11.67
N THR A 243 10.73 -1.18 10.67
CA THR A 243 11.05 -1.85 9.39
C THR A 243 12.39 -2.59 9.42
N ALA A 244 13.24 -2.29 10.42
CA ALA A 244 14.61 -2.78 10.50
C ALA A 244 14.71 -4.32 10.56
N PHE A 245 13.76 -4.98 11.24
CA PHE A 245 13.73 -6.44 11.27
C PHE A 245 13.45 -7.02 9.88
N GLY A 246 12.48 -6.47 9.16
CA GLY A 246 12.11 -6.91 7.80
C GLY A 246 13.27 -6.80 6.82
N GLU A 247 14.01 -5.68 6.84
CA GLU A 247 15.19 -5.46 6.01
C GLU A 247 16.30 -6.48 6.31
N LYS A 248 16.59 -6.75 7.59
CA LYS A 248 17.59 -7.75 7.96
C LYS A 248 17.17 -9.18 7.63
N LEU A 249 15.89 -9.51 7.79
CA LEU A 249 15.36 -10.81 7.36
C LEU A 249 15.45 -10.96 5.84
N ARG A 250 15.28 -9.87 5.09
CA ARG A 250 15.45 -9.84 3.64
C ARG A 250 16.90 -10.10 3.24
N GLU A 251 17.85 -9.38 3.84
CA GLU A 251 19.30 -9.61 3.64
C GLU A 251 19.66 -11.09 3.86
N GLN A 252 19.12 -11.72 4.91
CA GLN A 252 19.37 -13.14 5.17
C GLN A 252 18.79 -14.09 4.12
N VAL A 253 17.64 -13.76 3.53
CA VAL A 253 17.08 -14.54 2.43
C VAL A 253 17.94 -14.38 1.17
N GLU A 254 18.48 -13.19 0.93
CA GLU A 254 19.42 -12.93 -0.17
C GLU A 254 20.75 -13.66 0.03
N GLU A 255 21.36 -13.60 1.21
CA GLU A 255 22.54 -14.40 1.57
C GLU A 255 22.30 -15.89 1.37
N ARG A 256 21.08 -16.37 1.70
CA ARG A 256 20.73 -17.78 1.53
C ARG A 256 20.53 -18.16 0.05
N LEU A 257 20.05 -17.24 -0.78
CA LEU A 257 19.98 -17.43 -2.23
C LEU A 257 21.40 -17.51 -2.81
N ASP A 258 22.26 -16.57 -2.44
CA ASP A 258 23.67 -16.53 -2.83
C ASP A 258 24.45 -17.76 -2.34
N PHE A 259 24.14 -18.32 -1.18
CA PHE A 259 24.70 -19.59 -0.73
C PHE A 259 24.41 -20.73 -1.71
N TYR A 260 23.22 -20.77 -2.31
CA TYR A 260 22.86 -21.82 -3.26
C TYR A 260 23.52 -21.64 -4.63
N ASP A 261 23.91 -20.42 -4.98
CA ASP A 261 24.55 -20.10 -6.26
C ASP A 261 26.09 -20.11 -6.17
N LYS A 262 26.65 -19.51 -5.11
CA LYS A 262 28.10 -19.27 -4.91
C LYS A 262 28.72 -20.10 -3.77
N GLY A 263 27.92 -20.72 -2.91
CA GLY A 263 28.41 -21.56 -1.81
C GLY A 263 28.87 -20.83 -0.54
N VAL A 264 28.71 -19.51 -0.44
CA VAL A 264 29.13 -18.71 0.73
C VAL A 264 28.19 -18.93 1.92
N ALA A 265 28.72 -19.38 3.06
CA ALA A 265 27.91 -19.70 4.23
C ALA A 265 27.16 -18.46 4.77
N PRO A 266 25.82 -18.52 4.94
CA PRO A 266 25.04 -17.39 5.42
C PRO A 266 25.25 -17.15 6.92
N ARG A 267 25.02 -15.92 7.37
CA ARG A 267 25.14 -15.56 8.79
C ARG A 267 24.09 -16.26 9.64
N LYS A 268 24.39 -16.47 10.93
CA LYS A 268 23.42 -17.06 11.87
C LYS A 268 22.33 -16.04 12.19
N ASN A 269 21.08 -16.51 12.30
CA ASN A 269 19.96 -15.62 12.60
C ASN A 269 20.11 -14.89 13.93
N VAL A 270 20.66 -15.56 14.96
CA VAL A 270 20.78 -15.00 16.32
C VAL A 270 21.63 -13.73 16.31
N ASP A 271 22.75 -13.75 15.59
CA ASP A 271 23.71 -12.65 15.55
C ASP A 271 23.10 -11.43 14.86
N VAL A 272 22.38 -11.65 13.75
CA VAL A 272 21.69 -10.58 13.03
C VAL A 272 20.54 -9.99 13.84
N MET A 273 19.75 -10.82 14.54
CA MET A 273 18.66 -10.31 15.37
C MET A 273 19.18 -9.53 16.58
N ARG A 274 20.30 -9.95 17.19
CA ARG A 274 20.96 -9.19 18.26
C ARG A 274 21.46 -7.83 17.74
N GLN A 275 22.07 -7.79 16.56
CA GLN A 275 22.49 -6.53 15.92
C GLN A 275 21.31 -5.58 15.66
N VAL A 276 20.14 -6.11 15.28
CA VAL A 276 18.95 -5.26 15.09
C VAL A 276 18.49 -4.68 16.42
N ILE A 277 18.43 -5.49 17.47
CA ILE A 277 18.03 -5.02 18.80
C ILE A 277 19.01 -3.95 19.29
N GLU A 278 20.33 -4.19 19.21
CA GLU A 278 21.34 -3.19 19.60
C GLU A 278 21.24 -1.90 18.77
N ASN A 279 20.92 -1.99 17.48
CA ASN A 279 20.75 -0.81 16.62
C ASN A 279 19.45 -0.06 16.90
N LEU A 280 18.41 -0.74 17.38
CA LEU A 280 17.16 -0.11 17.82
C LEU A 280 17.35 0.54 19.18
N GLU A 281 17.99 -0.14 20.13
CA GLU A 281 18.35 0.41 21.46
C GLU A 281 19.22 1.67 21.32
N LYS A 282 20.26 1.64 20.46
CA LYS A 282 21.08 2.83 20.18
C LYS A 282 20.29 3.97 19.51
N LYS A 283 19.28 3.65 18.70
CA LYS A 283 18.41 4.66 18.08
C LYS A 283 17.43 5.25 19.09
N ASP A 284 16.92 4.44 20.01
CA ASP A 284 16.05 4.87 21.10
C ASP A 284 16.84 5.73 22.09
N GLU A 285 18.08 5.35 22.43
CA GLU A 285 19.02 6.15 23.24
C GLU A 285 19.35 7.50 22.58
N ALA A 286 19.64 7.51 21.27
CA ALA A 286 19.88 8.74 20.52
C ALA A 286 18.63 9.62 20.39
N MET A 287 17.42 9.04 20.33
CA MET A 287 16.16 9.79 20.36
C MET A 287 15.84 10.33 21.75
N THR A 288 16.16 9.59 22.83
CA THR A 288 16.01 10.09 24.20
C THR A 288 16.97 11.23 24.46
N ASP A 289 18.24 11.14 24.06
CA ASP A 289 19.22 12.23 24.17
C ASP A 289 18.79 13.47 23.37
N ALA A 290 18.29 13.30 22.14
CA ALA A 290 17.78 14.42 21.34
C ALA A 290 16.49 15.04 21.93
N SER A 291 15.70 14.26 22.67
CA SER A 291 14.51 14.74 23.37
C SER A 291 14.82 15.41 24.70
N GLU A 292 15.88 14.96 25.39
CA GLU A 292 16.44 15.59 26.59
C GLU A 292 17.15 16.90 26.24
N GLU A 293 17.96 16.96 25.18
CA GLU A 293 18.53 18.22 24.67
C GLU A 293 17.45 19.22 24.26
N LYS A 294 16.32 18.76 23.68
CA LYS A 294 15.17 19.62 23.38
C LYS A 294 14.41 20.06 24.62
N LYS A 295 14.30 19.22 25.67
CA LYS A 295 13.72 19.60 26.96
C LYS A 295 14.62 20.58 27.70
N GLU A 296 15.93 20.36 27.75
CA GLU A 296 16.91 21.27 28.33
C GLU A 296 16.96 22.61 27.59
N LYS A 297 16.89 22.62 26.24
CA LYS A 297 16.77 23.88 25.47
C LYS A 297 15.44 24.60 25.74
N LYS A 298 14.37 23.87 26.04
CA LYS A 298 13.04 24.45 26.35
C LYS A 298 12.96 24.94 27.80
N GLU A 299 13.66 24.30 28.74
CA GLU A 299 13.85 24.79 30.11
C GLU A 299 14.79 25.99 30.17
N LYS A 300 15.91 25.98 29.45
CA LYS A 300 16.81 27.15 29.33
C LYS A 300 16.09 28.37 28.75
N ARG A 301 15.25 28.19 27.72
CA ARG A 301 14.41 29.27 27.16
C ARG A 301 13.35 29.80 28.14
N LYS A 302 12.74 28.93 28.95
CA LYS A 302 11.78 29.35 30.00
C LYS A 302 12.44 30.09 31.17
N ILE A 303 13.69 29.73 31.48
CA ILE A 303 14.48 30.43 32.51
C ILE A 303 14.90 31.82 31.98
N GLU A 304 15.30 31.92 30.71
CA GLU A 304 15.61 33.21 30.07
C GLU A 304 14.38 34.14 29.97
N GLU A 305 13.19 33.63 29.62
CA GLU A 305 11.94 34.41 29.60
C GLU A 305 11.50 34.91 31.00
N ASN A 306 11.72 34.12 32.05
CA ASN A 306 11.41 34.55 33.42
C ASN A 306 12.36 35.63 33.94
N VAL A 307 13.64 35.57 33.55
CA VAL A 307 14.64 36.60 33.93
C VAL A 307 14.37 37.93 33.22
N ASP A 308 13.87 37.91 31.97
CA ASP A 308 13.47 39.14 31.27
C ASP A 308 12.15 39.73 31.80
N ASN A 309 11.21 38.90 32.28
CA ASN A 309 9.99 39.38 32.92
C ASN A 309 10.25 40.08 34.26
N GLU A 310 11.16 39.57 35.10
CA GLU A 310 11.56 40.25 36.35
C GLU A 310 12.31 41.57 36.10
N LYS A 311 13.09 41.67 35.01
CA LYS A 311 13.71 42.95 34.60
C LYS A 311 12.70 43.96 34.07
N SER A 312 11.60 43.50 33.45
CA SER A 312 10.53 44.36 32.95
C SER A 312 9.65 44.94 34.07
N GLU A 313 9.40 44.17 35.14
CA GLU A 313 8.64 44.66 36.31
C GLU A 313 9.42 45.67 37.16
N LYS A 314 10.75 45.54 37.27
CA LYS A 314 11.60 46.54 37.94
C LYS A 314 11.69 47.88 37.16
N LYS A 315 11.46 47.89 35.85
CA LYS A 315 11.41 49.13 35.04
C LYS A 315 10.05 49.84 35.07
N LYS A 316 8.94 49.13 35.34
CA LYS A 316 7.60 49.75 35.44
C LYS A 316 7.31 50.41 36.79
N LYS A 317 8.02 50.07 37.88
CA LYS A 317 7.83 50.72 39.20
C LYS A 317 8.51 52.10 39.37
N LYS A 318 9.29 52.59 38.40
CA LYS A 318 10.01 53.88 38.49
C LYS A 318 9.42 55.03 37.65
N LYS A 319 8.28 54.85 36.95
CA LYS A 319 7.75 55.86 36.03
C LYS A 319 6.28 56.28 36.23
N SER A 320 5.61 55.89 37.31
CA SER A 320 4.22 56.31 37.59
C SER A 320 3.99 56.60 39.07
N LYS A 321 4.49 57.73 39.55
CA LYS A 321 4.01 58.40 40.78
C LYS A 321 4.35 59.91 40.79
N ALA A 322 3.78 60.59 39.82
CA ALA A 322 3.35 61.99 39.81
C ALA A 322 2.30 61.99 38.67
N THR A 323 1.00 62.08 38.87
CA THR A 323 0.19 62.88 39.80
C THR A 323 -1.18 62.21 40.01
N ASP A 324 -1.70 62.34 41.22
CA ASP A 324 -3.11 62.23 41.67
C ASP A 324 -4.00 63.22 40.86
N ASP A 325 -5.32 63.14 40.70
CA ASP A 325 -6.39 62.65 41.56
C ASP A 325 -7.71 62.58 40.75
N SER A 326 -8.66 61.80 41.27
CA SER A 326 -10.12 61.99 41.25
C SER A 326 -11.04 61.00 40.50
N GLN A 327 -11.93 60.41 41.33
CA GLN A 327 -13.29 59.88 41.10
C GLN A 327 -13.54 58.36 40.97
N THR A 328 -13.54 57.74 42.15
CA THR A 328 -14.46 56.74 42.74
C THR A 328 -15.81 56.40 42.05
N LYS A 329 -16.17 55.10 41.92
CA LYS A 329 -17.21 54.31 42.68
C LYS A 329 -17.87 53.13 41.90
N LYS A 330 -17.77 51.93 42.49
CA LYS A 330 -18.77 50.83 42.69
C LYS A 330 -19.43 50.07 41.50
N LYS A 331 -19.22 48.73 41.46
CA LYS A 331 -20.19 47.60 41.66
C LYS A 331 -19.56 46.28 41.13
N LYS A 332 -19.21 45.26 41.93
CA LYS A 332 -20.00 44.19 42.60
C LYS A 332 -20.90 43.32 41.66
N LYS A 333 -20.52 42.03 41.59
CA LYS A 333 -21.39 40.80 41.61
C LYS A 333 -21.90 40.24 40.26
N LYS A 334 -21.50 39.01 39.89
CA LYS A 334 -22.31 37.76 40.00
C LYS A 334 -21.68 36.55 39.28
N THR A 335 -21.73 35.43 39.97
CA THR A 335 -21.61 34.01 39.57
C THR A 335 -22.94 33.45 39.04
N LYS A 336 -22.85 32.30 38.31
CA LYS A 336 -23.86 31.23 37.96
C LYS A 336 -23.99 31.01 36.44
N THR A 337 -23.55 29.86 35.87
CA THR A 337 -24.14 28.48 35.75
C THR A 337 -25.22 28.34 34.68
N GLU A 338 -25.32 27.11 34.14
CA GLU A 338 -26.26 26.51 33.14
C GLU A 338 -25.64 26.42 31.73
N ASP A 339 -25.34 25.23 31.18
CA ASP A 339 -26.17 24.05 30.80
C ASP A 339 -27.13 24.32 29.62
N ASP A 340 -27.29 23.25 28.81
CA ASP A 340 -28.12 23.02 27.61
C ASP A 340 -27.59 23.49 26.25
N GLU A 341 -27.06 22.57 25.43
CA GLU A 341 -27.85 21.71 24.49
C GLU A 341 -27.06 20.47 24.04
#